data_AF-A0A1Y3TMZ5-F1
#
_entry.id   AF-A0A1Y3TMZ5-F1
#
_cell.length_a   1.000
_cell.length_b   1.000
_cell.length_c   1.000
_cell.angle_alpha   90.00
_cell.angle_beta   90.00
_cell.angle_gamma   90.00
#
_symmetry.space_group_name_H-M   'P 1'
#
loop_
_entity.id
_entity.type
_entity.pdbx_description
1 polymer ?
#
loop_
_entity_poly.entity_id
_entity_poly.type
_entity_poly.pdbx_seq_one_letter_code
_entity_poly.pdbx_strand_id
1 'polypeptide(L)'
;MDHNILKKSLRIAAVLSFFLFCAFAFSGCGHYSNREAAEWFQENVVDEGIMVSKEYTDRENSSGDAERVWTAHLKDLPEVEFELISHRTVSLFVTYDMETTYHLEMGRFYLENYMDSSPSALSGLETGTDVSEEHLTVSGIYDTASEIDTICREMGNLEDYIAAQEYPCQITYALAYREPLTFDAAEEPFTMRYTCVSEDGGASDPDILNAGTLADTLQNRARNAFAGYAAAYRLETDQFTEDQLDAAAGQYGSLRFSITRPDGTELCYPELILAYYDSMSFGCLYEVLVREGTFQVSGTPEEFTFTAANGSVCSFSYSYRVPGNSSDETSGGMPRLGSFYYLSGETKVILTDAPLIDSERFSALTGLTFDTLDH
;
A
#
# COMPACT_ATOMS: atom_id res chain seq x y z
N MET A 1 60.36 27.98 25.67
CA MET A 1 59.12 27.50 25.01
C MET A 1 59.55 26.57 23.89
N ASP A 2 59.38 25.26 24.09
CA ASP A 2 60.13 24.24 23.37
C ASP A 2 59.84 24.23 21.88
N HIS A 3 60.89 24.39 21.07
CA HIS A 3 60.84 24.33 19.62
C HIS A 3 60.23 23.01 19.11
N ASN A 4 60.33 21.93 19.89
CA ASN A 4 59.71 20.64 19.63
C ASN A 4 58.19 20.62 19.83
N ILE A 5 57.65 21.41 20.74
CA ILE A 5 56.19 21.50 20.98
C ILE A 5 55.54 22.27 19.82
N LEU A 6 56.15 23.38 19.40
CA LEU A 6 55.67 24.18 18.27
C LEU A 6 55.68 23.40 16.95
N LYS A 7 56.69 22.55 16.74
CA LYS A 7 56.81 21.70 15.55
C LYS A 7 55.80 20.54 15.55
N LYS A 8 55.47 20.00 16.73
CA LYS A 8 54.41 19.00 16.89
C LYS A 8 53.02 19.61 16.67
N SER A 9 52.73 20.79 17.22
CA SER A 9 51.44 21.44 17.03
C SER A 9 51.22 21.87 15.58
N LEU A 10 52.25 22.36 14.87
CA LEU A 10 52.14 22.66 13.43
C LEU A 10 51.89 21.42 12.58
N ARG A 11 52.50 20.28 12.91
CA ARG A 11 52.27 19.00 12.21
C ARG A 11 50.86 18.48 12.45
N ILE A 12 50.37 18.57 13.68
CA ILE A 12 49.00 18.17 14.02
C ILE A 12 47.99 19.07 13.31
N ALA A 13 48.21 20.39 13.30
CA ALA A 13 47.36 21.33 12.58
C ALA A 13 47.39 21.10 11.07
N ALA A 14 48.56 20.83 10.47
CA ALA A 14 48.67 20.54 9.04
C ALA A 14 47.97 19.22 8.66
N VAL A 15 48.06 18.20 9.51
CA VAL A 15 47.36 16.92 9.31
C VAL A 15 45.85 17.12 9.47
N LEU A 16 45.39 17.85 10.48
CA LEU A 16 43.97 18.20 10.65
C LEU A 16 43.43 19.04 9.49
N SER A 17 44.17 20.03 9.02
CA SER A 17 43.80 20.83 7.85
C SER A 17 43.82 20.01 6.56
N PHE A 18 44.72 19.05 6.42
CA PHE A 18 44.71 18.10 5.30
C PHE A 18 43.50 17.16 5.38
N PHE A 19 43.14 16.64 6.55
CA PHE A 19 41.92 15.85 6.72
C PHE A 19 40.64 16.68 6.54
N LEU A 20 40.61 17.94 6.96
CA LEU A 20 39.51 18.87 6.69
C LEU A 20 39.43 19.22 5.21
N PHE A 21 40.55 19.43 4.54
CA PHE A 21 40.60 19.69 3.10
C PHE A 21 40.23 18.43 2.30
N CYS A 22 40.66 17.24 2.73
CA CYS A 22 40.20 15.98 2.17
C CYS A 22 38.71 15.76 2.46
N ALA A 23 38.20 16.08 3.64
CA ALA A 23 36.76 16.01 3.92
C ALA A 23 35.96 17.02 3.08
N PHE A 24 36.50 18.21 2.79
CA PHE A 24 35.89 19.20 1.89
C PHE A 24 36.09 18.90 0.38
N ALA A 25 37.15 18.19 0.01
CA ALA A 25 37.45 17.81 -1.38
C ALA A 25 36.81 16.46 -1.76
N PHE A 26 36.58 15.57 -0.78
CA PHE A 26 35.80 14.34 -0.89
C PHE A 26 34.34 14.50 -0.47
N SER A 27 33.92 15.63 0.11
CA SER A 27 32.52 16.09 0.04
C SER A 27 32.20 16.63 -1.36
N GLY A 28 32.67 15.89 -2.36
CA GLY A 28 32.76 16.28 -3.76
C GLY A 28 31.46 16.85 -4.28
N CYS A 29 31.63 17.91 -5.06
CA CYS A 29 30.63 18.60 -5.82
C CYS A 29 29.61 17.68 -6.52
N GLY A 30 28.36 17.76 -6.08
CA GLY A 30 27.17 17.78 -6.94
C GLY A 30 26.63 16.41 -7.35
N HIS A 31 25.31 16.40 -7.59
CA HIS A 31 24.56 15.40 -8.33
C HIS A 31 25.33 14.79 -9.51
N TYR A 32 24.90 13.61 -9.95
CA TYR A 32 25.40 12.92 -11.13
C TYR A 32 25.60 13.88 -12.32
N SER A 33 26.66 13.71 -13.10
CA SER A 33 26.77 14.36 -14.39
C SER A 33 25.85 13.68 -15.41
N ASN A 34 25.53 14.36 -16.51
CA ASN A 34 24.72 13.76 -17.58
C ASN A 34 25.31 12.45 -18.14
N ARG A 35 26.64 12.32 -18.15
CA ARG A 35 27.33 11.08 -18.56
C ARG A 35 27.14 9.97 -17.52
N GLU A 36 27.29 10.29 -16.24
CA GLU A 36 27.10 9.32 -15.16
C GLU A 36 25.64 8.90 -15.03
N ALA A 37 24.68 9.80 -15.28
CA ALA A 37 23.26 9.48 -15.35
C ALA A 37 22.95 8.51 -16.51
N ALA A 38 23.58 8.70 -17.67
CA ALA A 38 23.44 7.77 -18.79
C ALA A 38 24.10 6.40 -18.53
N GLU A 39 25.29 6.39 -17.93
CA GLU A 39 25.97 5.15 -17.52
C GLU A 39 25.13 4.39 -16.48
N TRP A 40 24.58 5.09 -15.48
CA TRP A 40 23.68 4.50 -14.49
C TRP A 40 22.42 3.90 -15.13
N PHE A 41 21.77 4.61 -16.05
CA PHE A 41 20.56 4.11 -16.72
C PHE A 41 20.84 2.80 -17.46
N GLN A 42 21.96 2.73 -18.17
CA GLN A 42 22.35 1.53 -18.92
C GLN A 42 22.65 0.33 -18.00
N GLU A 43 23.26 0.60 -16.86
CA GLU A 43 23.63 -0.44 -15.90
C GLU A 43 22.43 -0.95 -15.08
N ASN A 44 21.42 -0.11 -14.83
CA ASN A 44 20.38 -0.39 -13.82
C ASN A 44 18.95 -0.47 -14.37
N VAL A 45 18.66 0.08 -15.55
CA VAL A 45 17.30 0.18 -16.09
C VAL A 45 17.17 -0.64 -17.36
N VAL A 46 17.83 -0.23 -18.45
CA VAL A 46 17.85 -0.96 -19.73
C VAL A 46 19.20 -0.75 -20.41
N ASP A 47 19.85 -1.84 -20.86
CA ASP A 47 21.12 -1.82 -21.60
C ASP A 47 20.94 -1.31 -23.04
N GLU A 48 20.43 -0.08 -23.17
CA GLU A 48 20.15 0.58 -24.43
C GLU A 48 20.80 1.96 -24.53
N GLY A 49 21.09 2.37 -25.76
CA GLY A 49 21.70 3.67 -26.02
C GLY A 49 20.71 4.82 -25.80
N ILE A 50 20.95 5.66 -24.79
CA ILE A 50 20.15 6.89 -24.58
C ILE A 50 20.86 8.16 -25.05
N MET A 51 20.08 9.20 -25.30
CA MET A 51 20.52 10.59 -25.47
C MET A 51 20.02 11.39 -24.27
N VAL A 52 20.95 12.06 -23.58
CA VAL A 52 20.62 12.89 -22.40
C VAL A 52 20.82 14.36 -22.73
N SER A 53 19.88 15.20 -22.30
CA SER A 53 19.95 16.65 -22.46
C SER A 53 21.26 17.21 -21.88
N LYS A 54 21.78 18.26 -22.54
CA LYS A 54 22.97 18.95 -22.03
C LYS A 54 22.64 19.84 -20.83
N GLU A 55 21.47 20.45 -20.86
CA GLU A 55 20.94 21.28 -19.78
C GLU A 55 20.12 20.41 -18.83
N TYR A 56 20.11 20.81 -17.55
CA TYR A 56 19.31 20.18 -16.50
C TYR A 56 18.46 21.25 -15.80
N THR A 57 17.41 20.78 -15.13
CA THR A 57 16.56 21.62 -14.28
C THR A 57 16.84 21.27 -12.81
N ASP A 58 17.06 22.28 -11.97
CA ASP A 58 17.05 22.11 -10.52
C ASP A 58 15.61 22.24 -10.02
N ARG A 59 15.11 21.25 -9.26
CA ARG A 59 13.81 21.32 -8.56
C ARG A 59 13.94 20.87 -7.10
N GLU A 60 12.96 21.17 -6.27
CA GLU A 60 12.85 20.63 -4.92
C GLU A 60 11.69 19.63 -4.91
N ASN A 61 11.90 18.47 -4.29
CA ASN A 61 10.87 17.45 -4.17
C ASN A 61 9.90 17.78 -3.02
N SER A 62 8.88 16.93 -2.83
CA SER A 62 7.87 17.09 -1.78
C SER A 62 8.45 17.11 -0.36
N SER A 63 9.64 16.54 -0.17
CA SER A 63 10.38 16.52 1.10
C SER A 63 11.34 17.70 1.27
N GLY A 64 11.43 18.58 0.26
CA GLY A 64 12.34 19.73 0.24
C GLY A 64 13.79 19.38 -0.09
N ASP A 65 14.06 18.16 -0.56
CA ASP A 65 15.37 17.78 -1.06
C ASP A 65 15.57 18.31 -2.48
N ALA A 66 16.80 18.75 -2.77
CA ALA A 66 17.16 19.25 -4.09
C ALA A 66 17.34 18.09 -5.08
N GLU A 67 16.84 18.28 -6.29
CA GLU A 67 16.92 17.35 -7.40
C GLU A 67 17.54 18.01 -8.62
N ARG A 68 18.33 17.24 -9.38
CA ARG A 68 18.72 17.60 -10.75
C ARG A 68 18.07 16.66 -11.74
N VAL A 69 17.38 17.24 -12.70
CA VAL A 69 16.59 16.51 -13.68
C VAL A 69 17.14 16.74 -15.08
N TRP A 70 17.45 15.66 -15.79
CA TRP A 70 17.74 15.68 -17.22
C TRP A 70 16.59 15.04 -17.99
N THR A 71 16.29 15.58 -19.16
CA THR A 71 15.42 14.90 -20.13
C THR A 71 16.28 13.94 -20.96
N ALA A 72 15.80 12.72 -21.16
CA ALA A 72 16.46 11.70 -21.94
C ALA A 72 15.46 11.00 -22.86
N HIS A 73 15.98 10.33 -23.89
CA HIS A 73 15.21 9.46 -24.77
C HIS A 73 16.10 8.33 -25.30
N LEU A 74 15.51 7.22 -25.72
CA LEU A 74 16.23 6.17 -26.44
C LEU A 74 16.67 6.71 -27.81
N LYS A 75 17.86 6.33 -28.28
CA LYS A 75 18.41 6.83 -29.56
C LYS A 75 17.49 6.52 -30.75
N ASP A 76 16.88 5.35 -30.71
CA ASP A 76 16.05 4.83 -31.79
C ASP A 76 14.55 5.13 -31.59
N LEU A 77 14.17 5.71 -30.44
CA LEU A 77 12.80 6.13 -30.12
C LEU A 77 12.78 7.54 -29.51
N PRO A 78 13.07 8.59 -30.29
CA PRO A 78 13.16 9.97 -29.80
C PRO A 78 11.83 10.61 -29.40
N GLU A 79 10.70 10.02 -29.77
CA GLU A 79 9.36 10.49 -29.41
C GLU A 79 8.97 10.20 -27.96
N VAL A 80 9.64 9.25 -27.28
CA VAL A 80 9.40 8.95 -25.87
C VAL A 80 10.50 9.59 -25.03
N GLU A 81 10.18 10.74 -24.45
CA GLU A 81 11.04 11.46 -23.52
C GLU A 81 10.75 11.02 -22.08
N PHE A 82 11.79 10.78 -21.29
CA PHE A 82 11.71 10.45 -19.87
C PHE A 82 12.74 11.24 -19.06
N GLU A 83 12.59 11.26 -17.74
CA GLU A 83 13.46 11.99 -16.84
C GLU A 83 14.52 11.06 -16.24
N LEU A 84 15.74 11.58 -16.08
CA LEU A 84 16.76 11.05 -15.18
C LEU A 84 16.89 12.02 -14.02
N ILE A 85 16.63 11.56 -12.81
CA ILE A 85 16.51 12.40 -11.63
C ILE A 85 17.62 12.02 -10.66
N SER A 86 18.49 12.97 -10.34
CA SER A 86 19.49 12.79 -9.30
C SER A 86 18.99 13.46 -8.03
N HIS A 87 18.81 12.67 -6.98
CA HIS A 87 18.42 13.17 -5.66
C HIS A 87 19.66 13.49 -4.84
N ARG A 88 19.51 14.47 -3.96
CA ARG A 88 20.51 14.79 -2.95
C ARG A 88 19.84 14.84 -1.58
N THR A 89 19.88 13.72 -0.87
CA THR A 89 19.38 13.64 0.50
C THR A 89 20.42 14.12 1.49
N VAL A 90 20.00 14.97 2.44
CA VAL A 90 20.86 15.46 3.52
C VAL A 90 20.45 14.83 4.85
N SER A 91 21.18 13.82 5.30
CA SER A 91 21.07 13.23 6.64
C SER A 91 22.34 13.51 7.46
N LEU A 92 22.80 12.56 8.28
CA LEU A 92 24.10 12.60 8.96
C LEU A 92 25.28 12.65 7.96
N PHE A 93 25.07 12.16 6.74
CA PHE A 93 25.96 12.26 5.58
C PHE A 93 25.13 12.62 4.34
N VAL A 94 25.75 13.25 3.34
CA VAL A 94 25.09 13.51 2.04
C VAL A 94 25.14 12.24 1.21
N THR A 95 23.99 11.79 0.73
CA THR A 95 23.85 10.68 -0.21
C THR A 95 23.28 11.17 -1.54
N TYR A 96 23.58 10.41 -2.60
CA TYR A 96 23.08 10.67 -3.94
C TYR A 96 22.61 9.37 -4.54
N ASP A 97 21.43 9.43 -5.11
CA ASP A 97 20.71 8.34 -5.74
C ASP A 97 20.11 8.86 -7.06
N MET A 98 19.76 7.90 -7.91
CA MET A 98 19.24 8.14 -9.25
C MET A 98 17.90 7.43 -9.38
N GLU A 99 16.95 8.14 -9.96
CA GLU A 99 15.62 7.67 -10.30
C GLU A 99 15.35 7.99 -11.78
N THR A 100 14.33 7.34 -12.35
CA THR A 100 13.90 7.62 -13.72
C THR A 100 12.42 7.40 -13.92
N THR A 101 11.79 8.23 -14.75
CA THR A 101 10.40 8.04 -15.18
C THR A 101 10.28 7.15 -16.43
N TYR A 102 11.35 6.45 -16.80
CA TYR A 102 11.39 5.63 -18.01
C TYR A 102 10.25 4.60 -18.09
N HIS A 103 10.00 3.85 -17.02
CA HIS A 103 8.95 2.84 -17.02
C HIS A 103 7.55 3.45 -17.16
N LEU A 104 7.29 4.58 -16.50
CA LEU A 104 6.06 5.35 -16.67
C LEU A 104 5.86 5.79 -18.12
N GLU A 105 6.84 6.46 -18.73
CA GLU A 105 6.66 7.06 -20.06
C GLU A 105 6.63 5.99 -21.17
N MET A 106 7.45 4.94 -21.06
CA MET A 106 7.34 3.77 -21.94
C MET A 106 6.01 3.04 -21.76
N GLY A 107 5.57 2.85 -20.52
CA GLY A 107 4.28 2.22 -20.21
C GLY A 107 3.11 3.00 -20.83
N ARG A 108 3.10 4.34 -20.71
CA ARG A 108 2.11 5.20 -21.36
C ARG A 108 2.14 5.05 -22.88
N PHE A 109 3.32 5.12 -23.48
CA PHE A 109 3.48 4.98 -24.93
C PHE A 109 2.93 3.64 -25.43
N TYR A 110 3.24 2.53 -24.76
CA TYR A 110 2.74 1.23 -25.16
C TYR A 110 1.26 1.05 -24.89
N LEU A 111 0.74 1.60 -23.78
CA LEU A 111 -0.67 1.56 -23.46
C LEU A 111 -1.51 2.30 -24.51
N GLU A 112 -1.08 3.48 -24.94
CA GLU A 112 -1.75 4.24 -26.00
C GLU A 112 -1.84 3.41 -27.30
N ASN A 113 -0.72 2.81 -27.71
CA ASN A 113 -0.69 1.93 -28.89
C ASN A 113 -1.60 0.69 -28.74
N TYR A 114 -1.65 0.10 -27.54
CA TYR A 114 -2.54 -1.02 -27.25
C TYR A 114 -4.00 -0.61 -27.39
N MET A 115 -4.38 0.53 -26.81
CA MET A 115 -5.75 1.07 -26.88
C MET A 115 -6.17 1.44 -28.31
N ASP A 116 -5.26 1.95 -29.13
CA ASP A 116 -5.55 2.22 -30.54
C ASP A 116 -5.86 0.93 -31.33
N SER A 117 -5.16 -0.15 -31.01
CA SER A 117 -5.40 -1.46 -31.62
C SER A 117 -6.66 -2.16 -31.11
N SER A 118 -7.01 -1.93 -29.84
CA SER A 118 -8.11 -2.58 -29.12
C SER A 118 -8.84 -1.61 -28.18
N PRO A 119 -9.71 -0.71 -28.70
CA PRO A 119 -10.27 0.42 -27.93
C PRO A 119 -11.13 0.05 -26.71
N SER A 120 -11.58 -1.20 -26.60
CA SER A 120 -12.37 -1.69 -25.48
C SER A 120 -11.60 -2.60 -24.52
N ALA A 121 -10.30 -2.85 -24.75
CA ALA A 121 -9.52 -3.82 -23.98
C ALA A 121 -9.36 -3.46 -22.49
N LEU A 122 -9.50 -2.17 -22.14
CA LEU A 122 -9.41 -1.68 -20.77
C LEU A 122 -10.77 -1.23 -20.20
N SER A 123 -11.89 -1.66 -20.80
CA SER A 123 -13.21 -1.26 -20.32
C SER A 123 -13.43 -1.70 -18.88
N GLY A 124 -13.59 -0.74 -17.97
CA GLY A 124 -13.74 -1.00 -16.52
C GLY A 124 -12.43 -1.02 -15.74
N LEU A 125 -11.30 -0.73 -16.38
CA LEU A 125 -10.01 -0.50 -15.73
C LEU A 125 -9.71 0.99 -15.69
N GLU A 126 -8.96 1.39 -14.67
CA GLU A 126 -8.46 2.75 -14.47
C GLU A 126 -6.94 2.76 -14.67
N THR A 127 -6.42 3.89 -15.11
CA THR A 127 -4.99 4.09 -15.34
C THR A 127 -4.53 5.27 -14.48
N GLY A 128 -3.44 5.09 -13.75
CA GLY A 128 -2.85 6.11 -12.91
C GLY A 128 -1.35 5.92 -12.79
N THR A 129 -0.78 6.48 -11.75
CA THR A 129 0.62 6.26 -11.38
C THR A 129 0.70 5.56 -10.04
N ASP A 130 1.79 4.85 -9.81
CA ASP A 130 2.11 4.33 -8.48
C ASP A 130 2.46 5.46 -7.51
N VAL A 131 2.78 5.10 -6.26
CA VAL A 131 3.04 6.07 -5.18
C VAL A 131 4.34 6.86 -5.42
N SER A 132 5.34 6.27 -6.10
CA SER A 132 6.56 6.99 -6.48
C SER A 132 6.39 7.81 -7.76
N GLU A 133 5.27 7.68 -8.48
CA GLU A 133 5.03 8.28 -9.79
C GLU A 133 6.04 7.84 -10.86
N GLU A 134 6.66 6.67 -10.69
CA GLU A 134 7.69 6.14 -11.59
C GLU A 134 7.15 5.04 -12.52
N HIS A 135 6.02 4.44 -12.15
CA HIS A 135 5.37 3.39 -12.94
C HIS A 135 3.94 3.76 -13.31
N LEU A 136 3.56 3.36 -14.52
CA LEU A 136 2.15 3.32 -14.90
C LEU A 136 1.46 2.24 -14.06
N THR A 137 0.35 2.60 -13.42
CA THR A 137 -0.52 1.64 -12.73
C THR A 137 -1.80 1.41 -13.53
N VAL A 138 -2.16 0.15 -13.74
CA VAL A 138 -3.46 -0.26 -14.28
C VAL A 138 -4.23 -0.92 -13.14
N SER A 139 -5.35 -0.31 -12.76
CA SER A 139 -6.15 -0.74 -11.61
C SER A 139 -7.56 -1.17 -12.01
N GLY A 140 -8.12 -2.10 -11.24
CA GLY A 140 -9.51 -2.53 -11.39
C GLY A 140 -10.23 -2.57 -10.05
N ILE A 141 -11.54 -2.35 -10.09
CA ILE A 141 -12.44 -2.57 -8.95
C ILE A 141 -13.43 -3.66 -9.34
N TYR A 142 -13.59 -4.67 -8.48
CA TYR A 142 -14.60 -5.72 -8.63
C TYR A 142 -15.64 -5.64 -7.52
N ASP A 143 -16.85 -6.07 -7.83
CA ASP A 143 -17.98 -6.17 -6.90
C ASP A 143 -18.27 -7.63 -6.51
N THR A 144 -17.81 -8.61 -7.30
CA THR A 144 -18.03 -10.04 -6.99
C THR A 144 -16.79 -10.89 -7.24
N ALA A 145 -16.70 -12.03 -6.56
CA ALA A 145 -15.58 -12.97 -6.75
C ALA A 145 -15.51 -13.52 -8.18
N SER A 146 -16.64 -13.53 -8.90
CA SER A 146 -16.72 -14.01 -10.28
C SER A 146 -16.10 -13.06 -11.32
N GLU A 147 -16.00 -11.77 -10.99
CA GLU A 147 -15.44 -10.74 -11.89
C GLU A 147 -13.91 -10.77 -11.92
N ILE A 148 -13.28 -11.21 -10.83
CA ILE A 148 -11.81 -11.27 -10.66
C ILE A 148 -11.16 -11.95 -11.86
N ASP A 149 -11.69 -13.10 -12.29
CA ASP A 149 -11.13 -13.91 -13.38
C ASP A 149 -11.13 -13.19 -14.72
N THR A 150 -12.13 -12.33 -14.94
CA THR A 150 -12.21 -11.55 -16.17
C THR A 150 -11.24 -10.39 -16.12
N ILE A 151 -11.21 -9.65 -15.03
CA ILE A 151 -10.32 -8.49 -14.87
C ILE A 151 -8.85 -8.92 -14.93
N CYS A 152 -8.46 -9.95 -14.17
CA CYS A 152 -7.08 -10.45 -14.17
C CYS A 152 -6.64 -10.97 -15.54
N ARG A 153 -7.55 -11.55 -16.32
CA ARG A 153 -7.26 -11.99 -17.69
C ARG A 153 -7.04 -10.82 -18.64
N GLU A 154 -7.82 -9.74 -18.53
CA GLU A 154 -7.57 -8.54 -19.34
C GLU A 154 -6.24 -7.87 -18.96
N MET A 155 -5.91 -7.80 -17.66
CA MET A 155 -4.60 -7.34 -17.19
C MET A 155 -3.46 -8.23 -17.69
N GLY A 156 -3.64 -9.55 -17.68
CA GLY A 156 -2.68 -10.49 -18.25
C GLY A 156 -2.48 -10.33 -19.75
N ASN A 157 -3.54 -10.08 -20.53
CA ASN A 157 -3.43 -9.81 -21.96
C ASN A 157 -2.63 -8.54 -22.24
N LEU A 158 -2.82 -7.49 -21.42
CA LEU A 158 -2.02 -6.28 -21.51
C LEU A 158 -0.55 -6.58 -21.18
N GLU A 159 -0.28 -7.33 -20.11
CA GLU A 159 1.10 -7.70 -19.77
C GLU A 159 1.78 -8.52 -20.86
N ASP A 160 1.10 -9.48 -21.47
CA ASP A 160 1.62 -10.25 -22.59
C ASP A 160 1.97 -9.33 -23.78
N TYR A 161 1.16 -8.29 -24.02
CA TYR A 161 1.44 -7.29 -25.04
C TYR A 161 2.66 -6.43 -24.68
N ILE A 162 2.78 -5.99 -23.43
CA ILE A 162 3.88 -5.15 -22.93
C ILE A 162 5.21 -5.93 -22.96
N ALA A 163 5.21 -7.17 -22.48
CA ALA A 163 6.37 -8.05 -22.48
C ALA A 163 6.85 -8.42 -23.91
N ALA A 164 5.99 -8.27 -24.92
CA ALA A 164 6.34 -8.51 -26.32
C ALA A 164 6.96 -7.29 -27.03
N GLN A 165 7.05 -6.13 -26.35
CA GLN A 165 7.61 -4.92 -26.94
C GLN A 165 9.15 -4.95 -27.01
N GLU A 166 9.71 -4.14 -27.90
CA GLU A 166 11.16 -4.08 -28.15
C GLU A 166 11.94 -3.56 -26.93
N TYR A 167 11.44 -2.53 -26.27
CA TYR A 167 12.08 -1.96 -25.09
C TYR A 167 11.31 -2.37 -23.84
N PRO A 168 11.95 -3.04 -22.88
CA PRO A 168 11.27 -3.56 -21.70
C PRO A 168 10.82 -2.40 -20.81
N CYS A 169 9.58 -2.46 -20.32
CA CYS A 169 9.10 -1.57 -19.26
C CYS A 169 8.28 -2.34 -18.24
N GLN A 170 8.24 -1.82 -17.01
CA GLN A 170 7.45 -2.38 -15.93
C GLN A 170 6.16 -1.59 -15.74
N ILE A 171 5.05 -2.29 -15.54
CA ILE A 171 3.73 -1.73 -15.21
C ILE A 171 3.27 -2.39 -13.91
N THR A 172 2.65 -1.61 -13.03
CA THR A 172 2.02 -2.14 -11.82
C THR A 172 0.55 -2.45 -12.10
N TYR A 173 0.10 -3.64 -11.75
CA TYR A 173 -1.30 -4.06 -11.87
C TYR A 173 -1.91 -4.19 -10.50
N ALA A 174 -3.06 -3.55 -10.28
CA ALA A 174 -3.69 -3.52 -8.97
C ALA A 174 -5.18 -3.85 -9.03
N LEU A 175 -5.67 -4.56 -8.02
CA LEU A 175 -7.06 -5.01 -7.97
C LEU A 175 -7.58 -4.91 -6.53
N ALA A 176 -8.80 -4.39 -6.37
CA ALA A 176 -9.43 -4.25 -5.05
C ALA A 176 -10.93 -4.53 -5.12
N TYR A 177 -11.49 -5.04 -4.02
CA TYR A 177 -12.93 -5.15 -3.85
C TYR A 177 -13.54 -3.76 -3.64
N ARG A 178 -14.72 -3.51 -4.21
CA ARG A 178 -15.52 -2.36 -3.81
C ARG A 178 -16.06 -2.62 -2.42
N GLU A 179 -15.53 -1.91 -1.43
CA GLU A 179 -15.88 -2.08 -0.03
C GLU A 179 -16.91 -1.02 0.47
N PRO A 180 -18.17 -1.00 0.01
CA PRO A 180 -19.09 0.13 0.23
C PRO A 180 -19.39 0.41 1.71
N LEU A 181 -19.21 -0.58 2.58
CA LEU A 181 -19.54 -0.52 4.01
C LEU A 181 -18.33 -0.22 4.91
N THR A 182 -17.11 -0.49 4.46
CA THR A 182 -15.89 -0.28 5.25
C THR A 182 -15.02 0.83 4.70
N PHE A 183 -15.23 1.22 3.43
CA PHE A 183 -14.41 2.18 2.72
C PHE A 183 -15.31 3.12 1.91
N ASP A 184 -15.08 4.44 1.95
CA ASP A 184 -15.76 5.35 1.03
C ASP A 184 -14.91 5.55 -0.23
N ALA A 185 -15.39 5.00 -1.35
CA ALA A 185 -14.69 5.08 -2.63
C ALA A 185 -14.54 6.52 -3.15
N ALA A 186 -15.34 7.47 -2.66
CA ALA A 186 -15.28 8.86 -3.10
C ALA A 186 -14.20 9.68 -2.38
N GLU A 187 -13.69 9.21 -1.24
CA GLU A 187 -12.84 10.01 -0.35
C GLU A 187 -11.40 9.47 -0.25
N GLU A 188 -11.19 8.17 -0.48
CA GLU A 188 -9.94 7.49 -0.15
C GLU A 188 -9.16 6.96 -1.38
N PRO A 189 -7.81 7.01 -1.38
CA PRO A 189 -6.99 6.46 -2.45
C PRO A 189 -7.22 4.95 -2.66
N PHE A 190 -7.16 4.49 -3.91
CA PHE A 190 -7.30 3.08 -4.28
C PHE A 190 -6.38 2.15 -3.47
N THR A 191 -5.13 2.58 -3.25
CA THR A 191 -4.08 1.82 -2.56
C THR A 191 -4.31 1.60 -1.07
N MET A 192 -5.24 2.33 -0.45
CA MET A 192 -5.53 2.25 0.99
C MET A 192 -6.63 1.23 1.33
N ARG A 193 -7.25 0.60 0.33
CA ARG A 193 -8.31 -0.40 0.54
C ARG A 193 -7.74 -1.66 1.19
N TYR A 194 -8.47 -2.27 2.12
CA TYR A 194 -8.03 -3.49 2.82
C TYR A 194 -7.82 -4.68 1.87
N THR A 195 -8.58 -4.71 0.79
CA THR A 195 -8.51 -5.74 -0.26
C THR A 195 -7.59 -5.40 -1.42
N CYS A 196 -6.93 -4.23 -1.40
CA CYS A 196 -6.02 -3.84 -2.47
C CYS A 196 -4.84 -4.80 -2.53
N VAL A 197 -4.66 -5.45 -3.67
CA VAL A 197 -3.47 -6.22 -4.00
C VAL A 197 -2.85 -5.66 -5.27
N SER A 198 -1.53 -5.65 -5.33
CA SER A 198 -0.79 -5.30 -6.53
C SER A 198 0.22 -6.38 -6.89
N GLU A 199 0.59 -6.39 -8.16
CA GLU A 199 1.70 -7.15 -8.71
C GLU A 199 2.33 -6.36 -9.85
N ASP A 200 3.66 -6.31 -9.87
CA ASP A 200 4.36 -5.68 -10.98
C ASP A 200 4.55 -6.67 -12.14
N GLY A 201 4.50 -6.15 -13.36
CA GLY A 201 4.77 -6.89 -14.58
C GLY A 201 6.15 -7.54 -14.56
N GLY A 202 6.24 -8.74 -15.13
CA GLY A 202 7.39 -9.64 -15.03
C GLY A 202 8.48 -9.42 -16.08
N ALA A 203 8.46 -8.29 -16.79
CA ALA A 203 9.38 -8.01 -17.89
C ALA A 203 10.88 -7.94 -17.47
N SER A 204 11.22 -8.08 -16.18
CA SER A 204 12.58 -7.92 -15.67
C SER A 204 13.17 -9.06 -14.81
N ASP A 205 12.42 -10.13 -14.44
CA ASP A 205 13.00 -11.24 -13.65
C ASP A 205 12.67 -12.65 -14.21
N PRO A 206 13.51 -13.19 -15.11
CA PRO A 206 13.34 -14.52 -15.70
C PRO A 206 13.71 -15.68 -14.75
N ASP A 207 14.20 -15.43 -13.53
CA ASP A 207 14.70 -16.48 -12.62
C ASP A 207 13.63 -17.08 -11.69
N ILE A 208 12.38 -16.59 -11.73
CA ILE A 208 11.28 -17.17 -10.95
C ILE A 208 10.69 -18.40 -11.66
N LEU A 209 11.43 -19.50 -11.65
CA LEU A 209 11.10 -20.81 -12.24
C LEU A 209 9.83 -21.51 -11.70
N ASN A 210 8.95 -20.81 -10.96
CA ASN A 210 7.66 -21.32 -10.47
C ASN A 210 6.58 -20.21 -10.31
N ALA A 211 6.77 -19.00 -10.84
CA ALA A 211 5.71 -17.99 -10.82
C ALA A 211 4.62 -18.40 -11.84
N GLY A 212 3.35 -18.40 -11.40
CA GLY A 212 2.23 -18.45 -12.35
C GLY A 212 2.23 -17.22 -13.26
N THR A 213 1.33 -17.16 -14.24
CA THR A 213 1.17 -15.94 -15.04
C THR A 213 0.82 -14.75 -14.13
N LEU A 214 1.06 -13.50 -14.57
CA LEU A 214 0.60 -12.31 -13.85
C LEU A 214 -0.88 -12.44 -13.48
N ALA A 215 -1.70 -12.88 -14.43
CA ALA A 215 -3.12 -13.11 -14.25
C ALA A 215 -3.41 -14.11 -13.12
N ASP A 216 -2.73 -15.26 -13.08
CA ASP A 216 -2.92 -16.27 -12.04
C ASP A 216 -2.48 -15.76 -10.66
N THR A 217 -1.36 -15.03 -10.61
CA THR A 217 -0.83 -14.48 -9.35
C THR A 217 -1.78 -13.42 -8.79
N LEU A 218 -2.21 -12.46 -9.61
CA LEU A 218 -3.12 -11.40 -9.21
C LEU A 218 -4.50 -11.96 -8.83
N GLN A 219 -5.01 -12.93 -9.60
CA GLN A 219 -6.27 -13.61 -9.30
C GLN A 219 -6.23 -14.30 -7.93
N ASN A 220 -5.18 -15.07 -7.65
CA ASN A 220 -5.04 -15.76 -6.37
C ASN A 220 -4.94 -14.77 -5.21
N ARG A 221 -4.14 -13.71 -5.36
CA ARG A 221 -4.02 -12.67 -4.33
C ARG A 221 -5.35 -11.95 -4.08
N ALA A 222 -6.06 -11.55 -5.13
CA ALA A 222 -7.32 -10.84 -5.01
C ALA A 222 -8.41 -11.71 -4.37
N ARG A 223 -8.52 -12.98 -4.77
CA ARG A 223 -9.46 -13.93 -4.14
C ARG A 223 -9.16 -14.14 -2.66
N ASN A 224 -7.88 -14.30 -2.30
CA ASN A 224 -7.48 -14.47 -0.91
C ASN A 224 -7.73 -13.21 -0.08
N ALA A 225 -7.44 -12.02 -0.63
CA ALA A 225 -7.73 -10.75 0.03
C ALA A 225 -9.23 -10.56 0.26
N PHE A 226 -10.07 -10.87 -0.74
CA PHE A 226 -11.53 -10.76 -0.60
C PHE A 226 -12.09 -11.78 0.40
N ALA A 227 -11.60 -13.02 0.39
CA ALA A 227 -11.99 -14.02 1.38
C ALA A 227 -11.53 -13.63 2.80
N GLY A 228 -10.33 -13.05 2.93
CA GLY A 228 -9.82 -12.50 4.19
C GLY A 228 -10.68 -11.36 4.72
N TYR A 229 -11.09 -10.44 3.83
CA TYR A 229 -12.06 -9.40 4.15
C TYR A 229 -13.39 -9.98 4.64
N ALA A 230 -13.95 -10.96 3.91
CA ALA A 230 -15.21 -11.59 4.29
C ALA A 230 -15.10 -12.34 5.63
N ALA A 231 -13.96 -12.98 5.92
CA ALA A 231 -13.70 -13.65 7.19
C ALA A 231 -13.57 -12.64 8.35
N ALA A 232 -12.84 -11.54 8.16
CA ALA A 232 -12.59 -10.53 9.19
C ALA A 232 -13.81 -9.63 9.45
N TYR A 233 -14.51 -9.19 8.40
CA TYR A 233 -15.62 -8.25 8.49
C TYR A 233 -16.98 -8.94 8.58
N ARG A 234 -17.05 -10.23 8.24
CA ARG A 234 -18.31 -11.01 8.19
C ARG A 234 -19.34 -10.39 7.25
N LEU A 235 -18.84 -9.75 6.20
CA LEU A 235 -19.57 -9.19 5.08
C LEU A 235 -19.28 -10.03 3.84
N GLU A 236 -20.21 -10.11 2.89
CA GLU A 236 -20.03 -10.82 1.61
C GLU A 236 -19.66 -12.31 1.75
N THR A 237 -20.00 -12.93 2.90
CA THR A 237 -19.65 -14.34 3.17
C THR A 237 -20.35 -15.31 2.21
N ASP A 238 -21.44 -14.89 1.56
CA ASP A 238 -22.17 -15.64 0.54
C ASP A 238 -21.41 -15.76 -0.79
N GLN A 239 -20.36 -14.96 -1.00
CA GLN A 239 -19.46 -15.06 -2.15
C GLN A 239 -18.49 -16.24 -2.06
N PHE A 240 -18.40 -16.89 -0.89
CA PHE A 240 -17.40 -17.92 -0.59
C PHE A 240 -18.03 -19.17 0.02
N THR A 241 -17.37 -20.32 -0.19
CA THR A 241 -17.69 -21.53 0.57
C THR A 241 -17.07 -21.47 1.97
N GLU A 242 -17.59 -22.28 2.90
CA GLU A 242 -17.00 -22.41 4.25
C GLU A 242 -15.50 -22.77 4.18
N ASP A 243 -15.13 -23.74 3.35
CA ASP A 243 -13.72 -24.13 3.14
C ASP A 243 -12.83 -22.97 2.68
N GLN A 244 -13.36 -22.04 1.86
CA GLN A 244 -12.60 -20.88 1.39
C GLN A 244 -12.42 -19.83 2.49
N LEU A 245 -13.44 -19.61 3.32
CA LEU A 245 -13.34 -18.72 4.48
C LEU A 245 -12.39 -19.29 5.55
N ASP A 246 -12.43 -20.60 5.79
CA ASP A 246 -11.52 -21.29 6.70
C ASP A 246 -10.07 -21.23 6.21
N ALA A 247 -9.85 -21.42 4.91
CA ALA A 247 -8.54 -21.27 4.31
C ALA A 247 -8.01 -19.82 4.46
N ALA A 248 -8.87 -18.83 4.25
CA ALA A 248 -8.50 -17.42 4.46
C ALA A 248 -8.16 -17.15 5.93
N ALA A 249 -9.00 -17.58 6.88
CA ALA A 249 -8.72 -17.47 8.31
C ALA A 249 -7.44 -18.21 8.73
N GLY A 250 -7.08 -19.30 8.03
CA GLY A 250 -5.80 -20.00 8.19
C GLY A 250 -4.60 -19.21 7.67
N GLN A 251 -4.73 -18.57 6.52
CA GLN A 251 -3.68 -17.72 5.93
C GLN A 251 -3.38 -16.51 6.82
N TYR A 252 -4.42 -15.90 7.41
CA TYR A 252 -4.30 -14.81 8.36
C TYR A 252 -4.21 -15.31 9.81
N GLY A 253 -3.46 -16.41 10.04
CA GLY A 253 -3.34 -17.07 11.33
C GLY A 253 -2.87 -16.16 12.49
N SER A 254 -2.15 -15.08 12.21
CA SER A 254 -1.73 -14.07 13.18
C SER A 254 -2.83 -13.13 13.66
N LEU A 255 -3.96 -13.13 12.98
CA LEU A 255 -5.16 -12.38 13.37
C LEU A 255 -6.19 -13.28 14.06
N ARG A 256 -5.89 -14.58 14.24
CA ARG A 256 -6.73 -15.45 15.08
C ARG A 256 -6.63 -15.00 16.53
N PHE A 257 -7.74 -15.15 17.26
CA PHE A 257 -7.88 -14.65 18.61
C PHE A 257 -8.61 -15.64 19.50
N SER A 258 -8.49 -15.45 20.81
CA SER A 258 -9.32 -16.09 21.82
C SER A 258 -10.17 -15.05 22.55
N ILE A 259 -11.33 -15.48 23.05
CA ILE A 259 -12.15 -14.73 24.01
C ILE A 259 -11.93 -15.33 25.39
N THR A 260 -11.61 -14.49 26.36
CA THR A 260 -11.45 -14.89 27.77
C THR A 260 -12.65 -14.42 28.58
N ARG A 261 -13.32 -15.36 29.24
CA ARG A 261 -14.45 -15.10 30.13
C ARG A 261 -13.98 -14.68 31.53
N PRO A 262 -14.85 -14.05 32.35
CA PRO A 262 -14.52 -13.65 33.72
C PRO A 262 -14.12 -14.81 34.64
N ASP A 263 -14.53 -16.04 34.31
CA ASP A 263 -14.16 -17.25 35.04
C ASP A 263 -12.80 -17.85 34.59
N GLY A 264 -12.14 -17.22 33.63
CA GLY A 264 -10.87 -17.67 33.04
C GLY A 264 -11.02 -18.69 31.92
N THR A 265 -12.24 -19.01 31.48
CA THR A 265 -12.44 -19.89 30.32
C THR A 265 -12.05 -19.16 29.04
N GLU A 266 -11.18 -19.80 28.25
CA GLU A 266 -10.80 -19.33 26.92
C GLU A 266 -11.59 -20.05 25.84
N LEU A 267 -12.04 -19.29 24.83
CA LEU A 267 -12.78 -19.78 23.67
C LEU A 267 -12.11 -19.30 22.40
N CYS A 268 -11.98 -20.19 21.42
CA CYS A 268 -11.43 -19.85 20.10
C CYS A 268 -12.46 -20.13 19.01
N TYR A 269 -12.55 -19.22 18.05
CA TYR A 269 -13.42 -19.32 16.87
C TYR A 269 -12.51 -19.43 15.63
N PRO A 270 -12.18 -20.65 15.16
CA PRO A 270 -11.15 -20.86 14.15
C PRO A 270 -11.43 -20.22 12.77
N GLU A 271 -12.70 -19.92 12.49
CA GLU A 271 -13.18 -19.27 11.26
C GLU A 271 -13.26 -17.74 11.38
N LEU A 272 -13.08 -17.20 12.59
CA LEU A 272 -13.07 -15.77 12.85
C LEU A 272 -11.64 -15.27 12.99
N ILE A 273 -11.37 -14.12 12.41
CA ILE A 273 -10.11 -13.39 12.54
C ILE A 273 -10.42 -11.93 12.87
N LEU A 274 -9.50 -11.29 13.58
CA LEU A 274 -9.55 -9.85 13.79
C LEU A 274 -9.29 -9.11 12.47
N ALA A 275 -9.76 -7.86 12.37
CA ALA A 275 -9.41 -7.00 11.24
C ALA A 275 -7.97 -6.46 11.39
N TYR A 276 -7.53 -6.23 12.63
CA TYR A 276 -6.17 -5.87 13.02
C TYR A 276 -5.79 -6.55 14.34
N TYR A 277 -4.49 -6.60 14.66
CA TYR A 277 -3.95 -7.32 15.83
C TYR A 277 -4.65 -7.06 17.17
N ASP A 278 -5.25 -5.89 17.36
CA ASP A 278 -5.91 -5.48 18.60
C ASP A 278 -7.39 -5.10 18.41
N SER A 279 -7.93 -5.30 17.20
CA SER A 279 -9.17 -4.65 16.78
C SER A 279 -10.08 -5.59 15.97
N MET A 280 -11.29 -5.78 16.50
CA MET A 280 -12.33 -6.61 15.92
C MET A 280 -13.30 -5.78 15.07
N SER A 281 -13.71 -6.27 13.91
CA SER A 281 -14.75 -5.60 13.11
C SER A 281 -16.14 -5.70 13.77
N PHE A 282 -17.09 -4.86 13.35
CA PHE A 282 -18.48 -4.97 13.81
C PHE A 282 -19.13 -6.32 13.50
N GLY A 283 -18.94 -6.86 12.29
CA GLY A 283 -19.49 -8.15 11.93
C GLY A 283 -18.85 -9.32 12.68
N CYS A 284 -17.54 -9.25 12.97
CA CYS A 284 -16.89 -10.23 13.85
C CYS A 284 -17.41 -10.12 15.29
N LEU A 285 -17.64 -8.90 15.80
CA LEU A 285 -18.28 -8.69 17.09
C LEU A 285 -19.67 -9.32 17.15
N TYR A 286 -20.49 -9.13 16.12
CA TYR A 286 -21.81 -9.76 16.02
C TYR A 286 -21.73 -11.28 16.16
N GLU A 287 -20.85 -11.93 15.41
CA GLU A 287 -20.66 -13.39 15.45
C GLU A 287 -20.27 -13.88 16.85
N VAL A 288 -19.29 -13.21 17.49
CA VAL A 288 -18.87 -13.54 18.86
C VAL A 288 -20.05 -13.43 19.82
N LEU A 289 -20.80 -12.32 19.80
CA LEU A 289 -21.91 -12.11 20.71
C LEU A 289 -23.03 -13.14 20.54
N VAL A 290 -23.36 -13.50 19.29
CA VAL A 290 -24.37 -14.53 18.98
C VAL A 290 -23.93 -15.89 19.51
N ARG A 291 -22.66 -16.26 19.32
CA ARG A 291 -22.12 -17.57 19.70
C ARG A 291 -21.90 -17.74 21.19
N GLU A 292 -21.56 -16.66 21.90
CA GLU A 292 -21.52 -16.68 23.38
C GLU A 292 -22.89 -17.04 23.99
N GLY A 293 -23.99 -16.66 23.31
CA GLY A 293 -25.36 -17.05 23.67
C GLY A 293 -25.88 -16.43 24.98
N THR A 294 -25.09 -15.59 25.65
CA THR A 294 -25.44 -14.88 26.88
C THR A 294 -25.98 -13.48 26.62
N PHE A 295 -25.71 -12.92 25.44
CA PHE A 295 -26.16 -11.59 25.03
C PHE A 295 -27.49 -11.67 24.27
N GLN A 296 -28.36 -10.68 24.49
CA GLN A 296 -29.56 -10.51 23.68
C GLN A 296 -29.19 -9.72 22.43
N VAL A 297 -28.86 -10.43 21.36
CA VAL A 297 -28.48 -9.85 20.06
C VAL A 297 -29.65 -9.89 19.09
N SER A 298 -29.85 -8.81 18.33
CA SER A 298 -30.83 -8.74 17.25
C SER A 298 -30.25 -7.98 16.05
N GLY A 299 -30.40 -8.52 14.85
CA GLY A 299 -29.90 -7.94 13.60
C GLY A 299 -29.00 -8.91 12.84
N THR A 300 -28.13 -8.37 12.01
CA THR A 300 -27.18 -9.08 11.15
C THR A 300 -25.76 -8.53 11.34
N PRO A 301 -24.70 -9.14 10.77
CA PRO A 301 -23.35 -8.60 10.83
C PRO A 301 -23.23 -7.14 10.34
N GLU A 302 -24.07 -6.72 9.39
CA GLU A 302 -24.09 -5.36 8.83
C GLU A 302 -24.63 -4.31 9.81
N GLU A 303 -25.68 -4.69 10.55
CA GLU A 303 -26.34 -3.84 11.54
C GLU A 303 -27.00 -4.66 12.63
N PHE A 304 -26.64 -4.38 13.89
CA PHE A 304 -27.18 -5.12 15.02
C PHE A 304 -27.26 -4.28 16.29
N THR A 305 -28.05 -4.81 17.22
CA THR A 305 -28.20 -4.28 18.56
C THR A 305 -27.93 -5.37 19.58
N PHE A 306 -27.37 -4.99 20.73
CA PHE A 306 -27.31 -5.87 21.88
C PHE A 306 -27.29 -5.09 23.20
N THR A 307 -27.66 -5.77 24.29
CA THR A 307 -27.57 -5.20 25.64
C THR A 307 -26.18 -5.43 26.22
N ALA A 308 -25.44 -4.35 26.44
CA ALA A 308 -24.10 -4.36 27.02
C ALA A 308 -24.11 -4.77 28.51
N ALA A 309 -22.96 -5.11 29.06
CA ALA A 309 -22.78 -5.54 30.45
C ALA A 309 -23.25 -4.49 31.48
N ASN A 310 -23.21 -3.20 31.13
CA ASN A 310 -23.72 -2.10 31.94
C ASN A 310 -25.25 -1.90 31.84
N GLY A 311 -25.95 -2.73 31.05
CA GLY A 311 -27.39 -2.68 30.84
C GLY A 311 -27.86 -1.70 29.75
N SER A 312 -26.95 -0.96 29.11
CA SER A 312 -27.29 -0.10 27.97
C SER A 312 -27.55 -0.91 26.71
N VAL A 313 -28.52 -0.50 25.91
CA VAL A 313 -28.72 -1.07 24.56
C VAL A 313 -27.78 -0.35 23.62
N CYS A 314 -26.88 -1.11 22.99
CA CYS A 314 -25.96 -0.61 21.98
C CYS A 314 -26.43 -0.96 20.58
N SER A 315 -26.18 -0.07 19.61
CA SER A 315 -26.47 -0.26 18.19
C SER A 315 -25.22 -0.02 17.35
N PHE A 316 -24.90 -0.96 16.48
CA PHE A 316 -23.76 -0.95 15.58
C PHE A 316 -24.26 -1.03 14.14
N SER A 317 -23.64 -0.28 13.24
CA SER A 317 -23.90 -0.35 11.80
C SER A 317 -22.70 0.19 11.04
N TYR A 318 -22.34 -0.46 9.94
CA TYR A 318 -21.31 0.05 9.02
C TYR A 318 -21.72 1.38 8.34
N SER A 319 -23.02 1.74 8.39
CA SER A 319 -23.52 3.04 7.90
C SER A 319 -23.30 4.19 8.90
N TYR A 320 -22.94 3.90 10.15
CA TYR A 320 -22.76 4.91 11.18
C TYR A 320 -21.42 5.62 11.04
N ARG A 321 -21.44 6.70 10.26
CA ARG A 321 -20.28 7.55 10.00
C ARG A 321 -20.58 9.02 10.29
N VAL A 322 -19.58 9.73 10.77
CA VAL A 322 -19.55 11.20 10.80
C VAL A 322 -18.57 11.65 9.73
N PRO A 323 -18.94 12.57 8.83
CA PRO A 323 -18.03 13.12 7.84
C PRO A 323 -16.81 13.75 8.53
N GLY A 324 -15.64 13.57 7.94
CA GLY A 324 -14.44 14.27 8.37
C GLY A 324 -14.56 15.78 8.17
N ASN A 325 -14.03 16.57 9.10
CA ASN A 325 -13.87 18.00 8.87
C ASN A 325 -12.59 18.21 8.07
N SER A 326 -12.69 18.80 6.88
CA SER A 326 -11.57 19.10 5.97
C SER A 326 -10.49 20.04 6.56
N SER A 327 -10.65 20.50 7.80
CA SER A 327 -9.71 21.39 8.51
C SER A 327 -8.79 20.67 9.49
N ASP A 328 -9.07 19.40 9.81
CA ASP A 328 -8.24 18.61 10.72
C ASP A 328 -7.22 17.80 9.90
N GLU A 329 -6.16 18.50 9.47
CA GLU A 329 -4.98 17.85 8.91
C GLU A 329 -4.29 17.04 10.02
N THR A 330 -4.06 15.75 9.76
CA THR A 330 -3.13 14.97 10.57
C THR A 330 -1.70 15.37 10.21
N SER A 331 -0.77 15.25 11.17
CA SER A 331 0.66 15.40 10.94
C SER A 331 1.10 14.31 9.95
N GLY A 332 1.14 14.66 8.67
CA GLY A 332 1.20 13.73 7.54
C GLY A 332 0.46 14.22 6.29
N GLY A 333 -0.31 15.32 6.37
CA GLY A 333 -0.89 16.00 5.21
C GLY A 333 -2.17 15.38 4.65
N MET A 334 -2.70 14.32 5.27
CA MET A 334 -3.93 13.68 4.82
C MET A 334 -5.14 14.21 5.61
N PRO A 335 -6.25 14.56 4.93
CA PRO A 335 -7.50 14.96 5.58
C PRO A 335 -7.98 13.84 6.51
N ARG A 336 -8.56 14.16 7.67
CA ARG A 336 -9.41 13.20 8.38
C ARG A 336 -10.66 12.97 7.53
N LEU A 337 -10.86 11.73 7.09
CA LEU A 337 -11.86 11.35 6.10
C LEU A 337 -13.23 11.04 6.74
N GLY A 338 -13.22 10.63 8.00
CA GLY A 338 -14.43 10.50 8.81
C GLY A 338 -14.16 9.75 10.08
N SER A 339 -15.19 9.52 10.88
CA SER A 339 -15.09 8.60 12.00
C SER A 339 -16.34 7.75 12.10
N PHE A 340 -16.13 6.45 12.29
CA PHE A 340 -17.21 5.53 12.60
C PHE A 340 -17.68 5.76 14.03
N TYR A 341 -18.91 5.34 14.33
CA TYR A 341 -19.42 5.37 15.68
C TYR A 341 -20.41 4.24 15.91
N TYR A 342 -20.66 3.94 17.18
CA TYR A 342 -21.82 3.15 17.60
C TYR A 342 -22.68 3.98 18.56
N LEU A 343 -23.92 3.55 18.76
CA LEU A 343 -24.83 4.17 19.72
C LEU A 343 -24.83 3.36 21.02
N SER A 344 -24.74 4.02 22.16
CA SER A 344 -25.04 3.45 23.49
C SER A 344 -26.20 4.23 24.09
N GLY A 345 -27.38 3.63 24.08
CA GLY A 345 -28.64 4.36 24.25
C GLY A 345 -28.78 5.44 23.16
N GLU A 346 -28.89 6.70 23.57
CA GLU A 346 -28.97 7.86 22.66
C GLU A 346 -27.60 8.51 22.41
N THR A 347 -26.52 8.01 23.02
CA THR A 347 -25.20 8.63 22.95
C THR A 347 -24.38 8.05 21.79
N LYS A 348 -23.85 8.92 20.94
CA LYS A 348 -22.85 8.54 19.93
C LYS A 348 -21.48 8.35 20.58
N VAL A 349 -20.93 7.15 20.45
CA VAL A 349 -19.56 6.85 20.87
C VAL A 349 -18.69 6.79 19.62
N ILE A 350 -17.87 7.83 19.44
CA ILE A 350 -16.98 7.97 18.28
C ILE A 350 -15.83 6.96 18.39
N LEU A 351 -15.58 6.27 17.28
CA LEU A 351 -14.46 5.35 17.06
C LEU A 351 -13.38 6.05 16.23
N THR A 352 -12.51 5.26 15.59
CA THR A 352 -11.49 5.77 14.66
C THR A 352 -12.07 5.90 13.24
N ASP A 353 -11.17 6.04 12.27
CA ASP A 353 -11.39 5.97 10.83
C ASP A 353 -11.94 4.61 10.33
N ALA A 354 -11.99 3.58 11.18
CA ALA A 354 -12.47 2.25 10.80
C ALA A 354 -13.60 1.74 11.73
N PRO A 355 -14.50 0.87 11.24
CA PRO A 355 -15.61 0.28 12.01
C PRO A 355 -15.12 -0.87 12.91
N LEU A 356 -14.19 -0.57 13.81
CA LEU A 356 -13.49 -1.53 14.64
C LEU A 356 -13.68 -1.27 16.14
N ILE A 357 -13.61 -2.35 16.93
CA ILE A 357 -13.70 -2.36 18.39
C ILE A 357 -12.43 -2.99 18.94
N ASP A 358 -11.67 -2.19 19.69
CA ASP A 358 -10.50 -2.65 20.42
C ASP A 358 -10.86 -3.49 21.66
N SER A 359 -9.86 -4.15 22.24
CA SER A 359 -10.04 -5.02 23.41
C SER A 359 -10.57 -4.28 24.66
N GLU A 360 -10.19 -3.01 24.87
CA GLU A 360 -10.67 -2.21 26.01
C GLU A 360 -12.18 -1.94 25.89
N ARG A 361 -12.62 -1.48 24.72
CA ARG A 361 -14.03 -1.21 24.42
C ARG A 361 -14.84 -2.50 24.44
N PHE A 362 -14.32 -3.58 23.86
CA PHE A 362 -14.96 -4.90 23.93
C PHE A 362 -15.19 -5.32 25.38
N SER A 363 -14.20 -5.14 26.25
CA SER A 363 -14.33 -5.47 27.67
C SER A 363 -15.32 -4.59 28.41
N ALA A 364 -15.34 -3.28 28.13
CA ALA A 364 -16.33 -2.38 28.70
C ALA A 364 -17.77 -2.74 28.27
N LEU A 365 -17.94 -3.22 27.03
CA LEU A 365 -19.24 -3.60 26.47
C LEU A 365 -19.73 -4.96 26.94
N THR A 366 -18.84 -5.94 27.11
CA THR A 366 -19.21 -7.35 27.27
C THR A 366 -18.79 -7.95 28.61
N GLY A 367 -17.82 -7.36 29.29
CA GLY A 367 -17.13 -7.95 30.44
C GLY A 367 -16.18 -9.09 30.07
N LEU A 368 -16.00 -9.38 28.78
CA LEU A 368 -15.06 -10.37 28.24
C LEU A 368 -13.79 -9.66 27.78
N THR A 369 -12.70 -10.38 27.54
CA THR A 369 -11.52 -9.82 26.85
C THR A 369 -11.20 -10.66 25.63
N PHE A 370 -10.48 -10.08 24.67
CA PHE A 370 -9.90 -10.84 23.57
C PHE A 370 -8.45 -10.47 23.39
N ASP A 371 -7.67 -11.45 22.96
CA ASP A 371 -6.25 -11.32 22.63
C ASP A 371 -5.95 -12.19 21.41
N THR A 372 -4.95 -11.78 20.61
CA THR A 372 -4.46 -12.63 19.52
C THR A 372 -3.83 -13.89 20.09
N LEU A 373 -3.92 -14.99 19.33
CA LEU A 373 -3.25 -16.22 19.71
C LEU A 373 -1.73 -15.98 19.55
N ASP A 374 -1.02 -15.96 20.68
CA ASP A 374 0.45 -15.89 20.70
C ASP A 374 1.03 -16.98 19.78
N HIS A 375 1.92 -16.59 18.86
CA HIS A 375 2.69 -17.51 18.00
C HIS A 375 3.93 -18.06 18.70
#